data_AF-A0A4P5RVY2-F1
#
_entry.id   AF-A0A4P5RVY2-F1
#
_cell.length_a   1.000
_cell.length_b   1.000
_cell.length_c   1.000
_cell.angle_alpha   90.00
_cell.angle_beta   90.00
_cell.angle_gamma   90.00
#
_symmetry.space_group_name_H-M   'P 1'
#
loop_
_entity.id
_entity.type
_entity.pdbx_description
1 polymer ?
#
loop_
_entity_poly.entity_id
_entity_poly.type
_entity_poly.pdbx_seq_one_letter_code
_entity_poly.pdbx_strand_id
1 'polypeptide(L)' 'MERPLKFEHTRFLGDKRTQLVYDVDSWQDAEIIDEIVAAETGLCFGPDSLAEARNRGYSLATAGKTRRHRQPRS' A
#
# COMPACT_ATOMS: atom_id res chain seq x y z
N MET A 1 -1.30 -1.38 16.40
CA MET A 1 -0.58 -2.18 15.40
C MET A 1 0.88 -1.77 15.45
N GLU A 2 1.79 -2.70 15.68
CA GLU A 2 3.22 -2.44 15.45
C GLU A 2 3.45 -2.37 13.94
N ARG A 3 4.20 -1.35 13.49
CA ARG A 3 4.53 -1.24 12.06
C ARG A 3 5.43 -2.42 11.68
N PRO A 4 5.17 -3.09 10.55
CA PRO A 4 6.09 -4.11 10.08
C PRO A 4 7.48 -3.50 9.85
N LEU A 5 8.53 -4.17 10.34
CA LEU A 5 9.93 -3.68 10.31
C LEU A 5 10.38 -3.21 8.92
N LYS A 6 9.94 -3.87 7.83
CA LYS A 6 10.26 -3.47 6.45
C LYS A 6 9.66 -2.11 6.03
N PHE A 7 8.67 -1.60 6.76
CA PHE A 7 7.91 -0.38 6.45
C PHE A 7 7.91 0.63 7.60
N GLU A 8 8.83 0.49 8.56
CA GLU A 8 8.87 1.30 9.78
C GLU A 8 8.89 2.82 9.48
N HIS A 9 9.61 3.22 8.43
CA HIS A 9 9.79 4.62 8.02
C HIS A 9 8.93 5.06 6.82
N THR A 10 7.96 4.25 6.40
CA THR A 10 7.11 4.57 5.25
C THR A 10 5.65 4.75 5.65
N ARG A 11 5.07 5.86 5.22
CA ARG A 11 3.66 6.19 5.38
C ARG A 11 2.80 5.62 4.25
N PHE A 12 3.29 5.64 3.01
CA PHE A 12 2.50 5.19 1.86
C PHE A 12 2.90 3.77 1.42
N LEU A 13 2.01 2.81 1.64
CA LEU A 13 2.18 1.42 1.22
C LEU A 13 1.35 1.14 -0.03
N GLY A 14 2.02 0.84 -1.14
CA GLY A 14 1.35 0.40 -2.37
C GLY A 14 1.14 -1.11 -2.40
N ASP A 15 -0.03 -1.59 -2.82
CA ASP A 15 -0.24 -2.99 -3.15
C ASP A 15 -0.07 -3.23 -4.65
N LYS A 16 0.94 -4.01 -5.03
CA LYS A 16 1.26 -4.36 -6.43
C LYS A 16 0.12 -5.11 -7.13
N ARG A 17 -0.78 -5.76 -6.38
CA ARG A 17 -1.89 -6.54 -6.96
C ARG A 17 -3.05 -5.65 -7.41
N THR A 18 -3.30 -4.56 -6.71
CA THR A 18 -4.49 -3.70 -6.91
C THR A 18 -4.18 -2.31 -7.43
N GLN A 19 -2.92 -1.86 -7.39
CA GLN A 19 -2.52 -0.47 -7.61
C GLN A 19 -3.24 0.51 -6.68
N LEU A 20 -3.59 0.06 -5.48
CA LEU A 20 -4.04 0.93 -4.40
C LEU A 20 -2.86 1.30 -3.50
N VAL A 21 -2.84 2.55 -3.05
CA VAL A 21 -1.91 3.02 -2.03
C VAL A 21 -2.67 3.34 -0.76
N TYR A 22 -2.14 2.85 0.36
CA TYR A 22 -2.70 2.99 1.69
C TYR A 22 -1.81 3.96 2.48
N ASP A 23 -2.46 4.91 3.15
CA ASP A 23 -1.80 5.76 4.13
C ASP A 23 -1.83 5.03 5.47
N VAL A 24 -0.71 4.39 5.82
CA VAL A 24 -0.59 3.52 7.00
C VAL A 24 -0.86 4.28 8.30
N ASP A 25 -0.67 5.61 8.30
CA ASP A 25 -0.90 6.45 9.48
C ASP A 25 -2.40 6.71 9.73
N SER A 26 -3.22 6.73 8.66
CA SER A 26 -4.64 7.08 8.73
C SER A 26 -5.59 5.92 8.44
N TRP A 27 -5.08 4.81 7.92
CA TRP A 27 -5.89 3.66 7.58
C TRP A 27 -6.33 2.89 8.84
N GLN A 28 -7.64 2.61 8.94
CA GLN A 28 -8.24 2.03 10.14
C GLN A 28 -8.23 0.49 10.13
N ASP A 29 -8.28 -0.11 8.94
CA ASP A 29 -8.33 -1.56 8.78
C ASP A 29 -6.93 -2.13 8.62
N ALA A 30 -6.39 -2.47 9.78
CA ALA A 30 -5.03 -2.93 9.98
C ALA A 30 -4.78 -4.29 9.27
N GLU A 31 -5.81 -5.16 9.18
CA GLU A 31 -5.70 -6.50 8.60
C GLU A 31 -5.31 -6.45 7.11
N ILE A 32 -5.75 -5.43 6.39
CA ILE A 32 -5.38 -5.21 4.98
C ILE A 32 -3.87 -4.94 4.84
N ILE A 33 -3.31 -4.14 5.74
CA ILE A 33 -1.88 -3.81 5.72
C ILE A 33 -1.06 -5.07 6.02
N ASP A 34 -1.45 -5.82 7.06
CA ASP A 34 -0.81 -7.08 7.43
C ASP A 34 -0.87 -8.10 6.30
N GLU A 35 -1.99 -8.21 5.60
CA GLU A 35 -2.17 -9.12 4.46
C GLU A 35 -1.25 -8.76 3.28
N ILE A 36 -1.13 -7.47 2.93
CA ILE A 36 -0.22 -7.01 1.87
C ILE A 36 1.24 -7.30 2.22
N VAL A 37 1.62 -7.13 3.49
CA VAL A 37 2.98 -7.38 3.99
C VAL A 37 3.27 -8.88 4.00
N ALA A 38 2.36 -9.70 4.53
CA ALA A 38 2.49 -11.15 4.58
C ALA A 38 2.53 -11.78 3.18
N ALA A 39 1.78 -11.21 2.21
CA ALA A 39 1.80 -11.63 0.82
C ALA A 39 3.03 -11.13 0.03
N GLU A 40 3.89 -10.32 0.65
CA GLU A 40 5.07 -9.67 0.03
C GLU A 40 4.73 -8.87 -1.24
N THR A 41 3.50 -8.35 -1.31
CA THR A 41 3.02 -7.55 -2.43
C THR A 41 3.05 -6.04 -2.18
N GLY A 42 3.53 -5.64 -1.00
CA GLY A 42 3.81 -4.25 -0.64
C GLY A 42 4.92 -3.62 -1.49
N LEU A 43 4.82 -2.30 -1.69
CA LEU A 43 5.79 -1.46 -2.39
C LEU A 43 5.92 -0.11 -1.68
N CYS A 44 7.15 0.34 -1.46
CA CYS A 44 7.47 1.69 -1.01
C CYS A 44 7.67 2.65 -2.18
N PHE A 45 7.44 3.93 -1.95
CA PHE A 45 7.67 4.99 -2.92
C PHE A 45 8.90 5.81 -2.57
N GLY A 46 9.61 6.28 -3.59
CA GLY A 46 10.77 7.16 -3.43
C GLY A 46 10.58 8.38 -4.31
N PRO A 47 10.22 9.55 -3.75
CA PRO A 47 9.99 9.86 -2.33
C PRO A 47 8.69 9.24 -1.75
N ASP A 48 8.62 9.08 -0.43
CA ASP A 48 7.43 8.58 0.29
C ASP A 48 6.31 9.63 0.33
N SER A 49 5.62 9.77 -0.80
CA SER A 49 4.54 10.75 -0.96
C SER A 49 3.41 10.20 -1.81
N LEU A 50 2.20 10.66 -1.53
CA LEU A 50 1.03 10.33 -2.35
C LEU A 50 1.18 10.80 -3.80
N ALA A 51 1.90 11.91 -4.03
CA ALA A 51 2.18 12.40 -5.37
C ALA A 51 3.02 11.38 -6.18
N GLU A 52 4.07 10.83 -5.57
CA GLU A 52 4.90 9.81 -6.22
C GLU A 52 4.11 8.52 -6.50
N ALA A 53 3.29 8.07 -5.55
CA ALA A 53 2.42 6.92 -5.76
C ALA A 53 1.48 7.13 -6.96
N ARG A 54 0.86 8.32 -7.06
CA ARG A 54 0.00 8.69 -8.20
C ARG A 54 0.76 8.74 -9.52
N ASN A 55 1.99 9.26 -9.53
CA ASN A 55 2.84 9.27 -10.72
C ASN A 55 3.16 7.84 -11.20
N ARG A 56 3.21 6.86 -10.30
CA ARG A 56 3.35 5.42 -10.61
C ARG A 56 2.02 4.72 -10.93
N GLY A 57 0.93 5.47 -11.07
CA GLY A 57 -0.40 4.94 -11.42
C GLY A 57 -1.20 4.38 -10.25
N TYR A 58 -0.76 4.59 -9.01
CA TYR A 58 -1.52 4.15 -7.84
C TYR A 58 -2.65 5.13 -7.51
N SER A 59 -3.76 4.59 -7.01
CA SER A 59 -4.88 5.37 -6.49
C SER A 59 -4.96 5.25 -4.98
N LEU A 60 -5.21 6.36 -4.27
CA LEU A 60 -5.46 6.31 -2.83
C LEU A 60 -6.62 5.36 -2.51
N ALA A 61 -6.42 4.49 -1.53
CA ALA A 61 -7.44 3.61 -0.99
C ALA A 61 -8.50 4.43 -0.24
N THR A 62 -9.75 4.00 -0.33
CA THR A 62 -10.87 4.55 0.43
C THR A 62 -11.69 3.39 0.96
N ALA A 63 -12.39 3.57 2.08
CA ALA A 63 -13.23 2.51 2.65
C ALA A 63 -14.18 1.92 1.60
N GLY A 64 -14.27 0.58 1.54
CA GLY A 64 -15.10 -0.15 0.59
C GLY A 64 -14.60 -0.16 -0.87
N LYS A 65 -13.50 0.51 -1.19
CA LYS A 65 -12.94 0.49 -2.55
C LYS A 65 -12.26 -0.85 -2.84
N THR A 66 -12.76 -1.53 -3.86
CA THR A 66 -12.18 -2.78 -4.33
C THR A 66 -11.56 -2.62 -5.72
N ARG A 67 -10.55 -3.44 -5.99
CA ARG A 67 -9.88 -3.57 -7.28
C ARG A 67 -9.64 -5.05 -7.54
N ARG A 68 -9.61 -5.43 -8.81
CA ARG A 68 -9.26 -6.80 -9.19
C ARG A 68 -7.80 -7.06 -8.84
N HIS A 69 -7.52 -8.14 -8.13
CA HIS A 69 -6.15 -8.60 -7.90
C HIS A 69 -5.55 -9.04 -9.24
N ARG A 70 -4.44 -8.41 -9.62
CA ARG A 70 -3.64 -8.75 -10.80
C ARG A 70 -2.36 -9.44 -10.33
N GLN A 71 -1.75 -10.22 -11.23
CA GLN A 71 -0.40 -10.69 -10.97
C GLN A 71 0.54 -9.49 -10.82
N PRO A 72 1.33 -9.41 -9.73
CA PRO A 72 2.35 -8.39 -9.57
C PRO A 72 3.28 -8.41 -10.79
N ARG A 73 3.54 -7.25 -11.38
CA ARG A 73 4.53 -7.14 -12.44
C ARG A 73 5.91 -7.16 -11.77
N SER A 74 6.78 -8.05 -12.24
CA SER A 74 8.19 -8.17 -11.85
C SER A 74 8.95 -6.88 -12.07
#